data_AF-A0A0W0XYZ8-F1
#
_entry.id   AF-A0A0W0XYZ8-F1
#
_cell.length_a   1.000
_cell.length_b   1.000
_cell.length_c   1.000
_cell.angle_alpha   90.00
_cell.angle_beta   90.00
_cell.angle_gamma   90.00
#
_symmetry.space_group_name_H-M   'P 1'
#
loop_
_entity.id
_entity.type
_entity.pdbx_description
1 polymer ?
#
loop_
_entity_poly.entity_id
_entity_poly.type
_entity_poly.pdbx_seq_one_letter_code
_entity_poly.pdbx_strand_id
1 'polypeptide(L)'
;MFNYLKKGWNGQLTFGQIFFSQGGDYLLEGGLAYVVFYLLILTALFTGGLTFENFWLLPLMLYAVGFYIWLLKAFWGSANQSSNAFIATMIRLFTLLLPIVSIALFVLILLYYFITALLELLN
;
A
#
# COMPACT_ATOMS: atom_id res chain seq x y z
N MET A 1 9.44 11.93 -10.30
CA MET A 1 8.61 11.46 -9.15
C MET A 1 7.48 12.42 -8.76
N PHE A 2 7.75 13.73 -8.54
CA PHE A 2 6.74 14.68 -8.03
C PHE A 2 5.53 14.87 -8.98
N ASN A 3 5.75 14.87 -10.30
CA ASN A 3 4.66 15.01 -11.27
C ASN A 3 3.72 13.79 -11.26
N TYR A 4 4.27 12.59 -11.12
CA TYR A 4 3.49 11.35 -11.01
C TYR A 4 2.64 11.33 -9.73
N LEU A 5 3.24 11.63 -8.57
CA LEU A 5 2.51 11.73 -7.31
C LEU A 5 1.44 12.82 -7.37
N LYS A 6 1.75 13.99 -7.96
CA LYS A 6 0.76 15.07 -8.15
C LYS A 6 -0.41 14.63 -9.03
N LYS A 7 -0.14 13.96 -10.16
CA LYS A 7 -1.18 13.45 -11.07
C LYS A 7 -2.05 12.39 -10.40
N GLY A 8 -1.46 11.46 -9.63
CA GLY A 8 -2.22 10.47 -8.88
C GLY A 8 -3.09 11.10 -7.80
N TRP A 9 -2.56 12.08 -7.07
CA TRP A 9 -3.33 12.81 -6.06
C TRP A 9 -4.52 13.59 -6.65
N ASN A 10 -4.39 14.03 -7.89
CA ASN A 10 -5.44 14.72 -8.63
C ASN A 10 -6.37 13.79 -9.43
N GLY A 11 -6.17 12.47 -9.36
CA GLY A 11 -7.01 11.50 -10.07
C GLY A 11 -6.87 11.55 -11.60
N GLN A 12 -5.70 11.96 -12.09
CA GLN A 12 -5.42 12.13 -13.52
C GLN A 12 -4.72 10.91 -14.15
N LEU A 13 -4.42 9.89 -13.34
CA LEU A 13 -3.78 8.66 -13.81
C LEU A 13 -4.84 7.61 -14.14
N THR A 14 -4.63 6.87 -15.23
CA THR A 14 -5.40 5.65 -15.50
C THR A 14 -4.95 4.51 -14.59
N PHE A 15 -5.80 3.49 -14.43
CA PHE A 15 -5.50 2.34 -13.57
C PHE A 15 -4.17 1.66 -13.95
N GLY A 16 -3.95 1.44 -15.25
CA GLY A 16 -2.68 0.88 -15.75
C GLY A 16 -1.47 1.77 -15.52
N GLN A 17 -1.64 3.10 -15.57
CA GLN A 17 -0.56 4.05 -15.30
C GLN A 17 -0.14 4.05 -13.82
N ILE A 18 -1.07 3.75 -12.90
CA ILE A 18 -0.75 3.64 -11.47
C ILE A 18 0.23 2.48 -11.24
N PHE A 19 0.04 1.32 -11.86
CA PHE A 19 0.93 0.17 -11.65
C PHE A 19 2.16 0.14 -12.55
N PHE A 20 1.97 0.42 -13.84
CA PHE A 20 2.97 0.12 -14.87
C PHE A 20 3.66 1.35 -15.44
N SER A 21 3.23 2.56 -15.06
CA SER A 21 3.87 3.77 -15.57
C SER A 21 3.99 3.74 -17.11
N GLN A 22 2.87 3.63 -17.83
CA GLN A 22 2.95 3.71 -19.29
C GLN A 22 3.20 5.17 -19.71
N GLY A 23 4.49 5.49 -19.90
CA GLY A 23 5.00 6.79 -20.34
C GLY A 23 6.46 7.06 -19.96
N GLY A 24 7.43 6.49 -20.69
CA GLY A 24 8.80 7.03 -20.79
C GLY A 24 9.78 6.84 -19.63
N ASP A 25 9.46 7.24 -18.39
CA ASP A 25 10.46 7.36 -17.31
C ASP A 25 10.00 6.92 -15.90
N TYR A 26 8.72 6.55 -15.70
CA TYR A 26 8.16 6.37 -14.34
C TYR A 26 8.18 4.92 -13.81
N LEU A 27 8.83 3.97 -14.50
CA LEU A 27 8.85 2.54 -14.13
C LEU A 27 9.60 2.32 -12.80
N LEU A 28 10.61 3.15 -12.53
CA LEU A 28 11.28 3.29 -11.22
C LEU A 28 10.53 4.21 -10.25
N GLU A 29 9.57 5.02 -10.71
CA GLU A 29 8.95 6.08 -9.90
C GLU A 29 7.57 5.75 -9.31
N GLY A 30 6.91 4.68 -9.75
CA GLY A 30 5.50 4.42 -9.41
C GLY A 30 5.23 3.11 -8.67
N GLY A 31 5.02 2.02 -9.42
CA GLY A 31 4.50 0.76 -8.86
C GLY A 31 5.55 -0.29 -8.52
N LEU A 32 6.60 -0.44 -9.33
CA LEU A 32 7.54 -1.57 -9.22
C LEU A 32 8.58 -1.35 -8.11
N ALA A 33 9.14 -0.14 -8.01
CA ALA A 33 9.94 0.28 -6.85
C ALA A 33 9.15 0.16 -5.53
N TYR A 34 7.82 0.29 -5.59
CA TYR A 34 6.95 0.18 -4.43
C TYR A 34 6.66 -1.28 -4.01
N VAL A 35 6.49 -2.20 -4.96
CA VAL A 35 6.44 -3.65 -4.66
C VAL A 35 7.75 -4.09 -4.00
N VAL A 36 8.88 -3.63 -4.53
CA VAL A 36 10.20 -3.89 -3.93
C VAL A 36 10.30 -3.27 -2.53
N PHE A 37 9.80 -2.05 -2.34
CA PHE A 37 9.77 -1.38 -1.03
C PHE A 37 8.92 -2.11 0.01
N TYR A 38 7.75 -2.61 -0.36
CA TYR A 38 6.90 -3.41 0.53
C TYR A 38 7.53 -4.76 0.87
N LEU A 39 8.19 -5.40 -0.11
CA LEU A 39 8.97 -6.61 0.16
C LEU A 39 10.10 -6.33 1.16
N LEU A 40 10.80 -5.19 1.04
CA LEU A 40 11.83 -4.80 2.01
C LEU A 40 11.25 -4.56 3.41
N ILE A 41 10.10 -3.90 3.54
CA ILE A 41 9.40 -3.72 4.83
C ILE A 41 8.96 -5.07 5.42
N LEU A 42 8.36 -5.96 4.61
CA LEU A 42 7.96 -7.29 5.05
C LEU A 42 9.18 -8.10 5.51
N THR A 43 10.26 -8.10 4.73
CA THR A 43 11.50 -8.79 5.09
C THR A 43 12.03 -8.25 6.42
N ALA A 44 12.10 -6.93 6.59
CA ALA A 44 12.56 -6.31 7.82
C ALA A 44 11.68 -6.64 9.05
N LEU A 45 10.35 -6.69 8.87
CA LEU A 45 9.42 -7.10 9.93
C LEU A 45 9.60 -8.57 10.33
N PHE A 46 9.82 -9.46 9.36
CA PHE A 46 10.03 -10.89 9.61
C PHE A 46 11.42 -11.23 10.16
N THR A 47 12.47 -10.47 9.81
CA THR A 47 13.84 -10.76 10.23
C THR A 47 14.30 -10.00 11.46
N GLY A 48 13.72 -8.82 11.76
CA GLY A 48 14.27 -7.89 12.75
C GLY A 48 13.41 -7.63 13.99
N GLY A 49 12.09 -7.88 13.94
CA GLY A 49 11.16 -7.47 14.99
C GLY A 49 11.09 -5.94 15.21
N LEU A 50 10.15 -5.45 16.02
CA LEU A 50 10.07 -4.03 16.41
C LEU A 50 11.00 -3.76 17.61
N THR A 51 12.31 -3.79 17.39
CA THR A 51 13.32 -3.43 18.39
C THR A 51 13.78 -1.98 18.20
N PHE A 52 14.35 -1.36 19.24
CA PHE A 52 14.90 0.00 19.17
C PHE A 52 16.01 0.15 18.10
N GLU A 53 16.68 -0.94 17.75
CA GLU A 53 17.70 -0.98 16.69
C GLU A 53 17.12 -0.75 15.28
N ASN A 54 15.82 -0.97 15.13
CA ASN A 54 15.10 -0.82 13.86
C ASN A 54 14.39 0.54 13.72
N PHE A 55 14.81 1.56 14.48
CA PHE A 55 14.22 2.92 14.41
C PHE A 55 14.27 3.53 12.99
N TRP A 56 15.25 3.14 12.18
CA TRP A 56 15.36 3.53 10.77
C TRP A 56 14.22 3.01 9.88
N LEU A 57 13.44 2.03 10.34
CA LEU A 57 12.21 1.57 9.68
C LEU A 57 11.05 2.56 9.82
N LEU A 58 11.08 3.45 10.81
CA LEU A 58 9.97 4.34 11.11
C LEU A 58 9.67 5.35 9.96
N PRO A 59 10.67 6.02 9.36
CA PRO A 59 10.46 6.78 8.12
C PRO A 59 9.90 5.95 6.97
N LEU A 60 10.30 4.68 6.85
CA LEU A 60 9.82 3.77 5.81
C LEU A 60 8.35 3.40 6.03
N MET A 61 7.95 3.15 7.28
CA MET A 61 6.56 2.92 7.66
C MET A 61 5.69 4.16 7.40
N LEU A 62 6.16 5.36 7.78
CA LEU A 62 5.45 6.61 7.50
C LEU A 62 5.29 6.84 5.99
N TYR A 63 6.32 6.55 5.20
CA TYR A 63 6.25 6.60 3.75
C TYR A 63 5.23 5.60 3.20
N ALA A 64 5.21 4.35 3.71
CA ALA A 64 4.24 3.34 3.31
C ALA A 64 2.79 3.78 3.61
N VAL A 65 2.53 4.38 4.77
CA VAL A 65 1.21 4.91 5.13
C VAL A 65 0.81 6.06 4.20
N GLY A 66 1.71 7.03 3.99
CA GLY A 66 1.47 8.16 3.10
C GLY A 66 1.19 7.73 1.66
N PHE A 67 1.96 6.76 1.16
CA PHE A 67 1.74 6.19 -0.17
C PHE A 67 0.44 5.39 -0.23
N TYR A 68 0.09 4.61 0.79
CA TYR A 68 -1.16 3.86 0.81
C TYR A 68 -2.37 4.80 0.67
N ILE A 69 -2.37 5.93 1.37
CA ILE A 69 -3.39 6.97 1.23
C ILE A 69 -3.39 7.54 -0.19
N TRP A 70 -2.21 7.86 -0.73
CA TRP A 70 -2.07 8.33 -2.10
C TRP A 70 -2.62 7.32 -3.11
N LEU A 71 -2.36 6.03 -2.92
CA LEU A 71 -2.77 4.93 -3.80
C LEU A 71 -4.29 4.78 -3.83
N LEU A 72 -4.93 4.81 -2.66
CA LEU A 72 -6.40 4.79 -2.56
C LEU A 72 -7.01 5.98 -3.33
N LYS A 73 -6.43 7.17 -3.16
CA LYS A 73 -6.90 8.37 -3.88
C LYS A 73 -6.69 8.26 -5.38
N ALA A 74 -5.53 7.75 -5.81
CA ALA A 74 -5.21 7.55 -7.21
C ALA A 74 -6.16 6.54 -7.87
N PHE A 75 -6.43 5.39 -7.23
CA PHE A 75 -7.40 4.42 -7.75
C PHE A 75 -8.80 5.00 -7.84
N TRP A 76 -9.24 5.71 -6.80
CA TRP A 76 -10.54 6.36 -6.81
C TRP A 76 -10.69 7.33 -8.00
N GLY A 77 -9.68 8.16 -8.23
CA GLY A 77 -9.63 9.07 -9.37
C GLY A 77 -9.57 8.35 -10.73
N SER A 78 -8.83 7.24 -10.81
CA SER A 78 -8.68 6.46 -12.04
C SER A 78 -10.00 5.84 -12.52
N ALA A 79 -10.94 5.57 -11.63
CA ALA A 79 -12.28 5.13 -12.00
C ALA A 79 -13.00 6.16 -12.89
N ASN A 80 -12.72 7.45 -12.71
CA ASN A 80 -13.30 8.53 -13.51
C ASN A 80 -12.60 8.71 -14.87
N GLN A 81 -11.42 8.09 -15.05
CA GLN A 81 -10.69 8.05 -16.32
C GLN A 81 -11.09 6.85 -17.19
N SER A 82 -11.93 5.95 -16.67
CA SER A 82 -12.41 4.77 -17.40
C SER A 82 -13.60 5.14 -18.27
N SER A 83 -13.52 4.81 -19.56
CA SER A 83 -14.64 4.96 -20.51
C SER A 83 -15.75 3.93 -20.29
N ASN A 84 -15.47 2.82 -19.60
CA ASN A 84 -16.41 1.75 -19.33
C ASN A 84 -16.89 1.81 -17.87
N ALA A 85 -18.21 1.90 -17.68
CA ALA A 85 -18.87 1.97 -16.37
C ALA A 85 -18.65 0.71 -15.51
N PHE A 86 -18.59 -0.48 -16.13
CA PHE A 86 -18.29 -1.72 -15.42
C PHE A 86 -16.88 -1.70 -14.84
N ILE A 87 -15.89 -1.31 -15.65
CA ILE A 87 -14.49 -1.20 -15.21
C ILE A 87 -14.35 -0.14 -14.11
N ALA A 88 -15.00 1.03 -14.26
CA ALA A 88 -15.00 2.07 -13.24
C ALA A 88 -15.56 1.57 -11.89
N THR A 89 -16.64 0.79 -11.94
CA THR A 89 -17.27 0.20 -10.75
C THR A 89 -16.34 -0.82 -10.10
N MET A 90 -15.71 -1.70 -10.88
CA MET A 90 -14.73 -2.66 -10.37
C MET A 90 -13.55 -1.98 -9.67
N ILE A 91 -13.01 -0.90 -10.25
CA ILE A 91 -11.92 -0.12 -9.64
C ILE A 91 -12.38 0.46 -8.30
N ARG A 92 -13.58 1.03 -8.21
CA ARG A 92 -14.12 1.61 -6.97
C ARG A 92 -14.33 0.55 -5.90
N LEU A 93 -14.91 -0.60 -6.25
CA LEU A 93 -15.07 -1.72 -5.33
C LEU A 93 -13.72 -2.21 -4.81
N PHE A 94 -12.74 -2.43 -5.70
CA PHE A 94 -11.39 -2.80 -5.31
C PHE A 94 -10.75 -1.79 -4.36
N THR A 95 -10.90 -0.49 -4.66
CA THR A 95 -10.38 0.61 -3.82
C THR A 95 -11.00 0.61 -2.42
N LEU A 96 -12.28 0.28 -2.29
CA LEU A 96 -12.97 0.18 -1.00
C LEU A 96 -12.63 -1.11 -0.25
N LEU A 97 -12.42 -2.22 -0.95
CA LEU A 97 -12.08 -3.50 -0.34
C LEU A 97 -10.66 -3.50 0.24
N LEU A 98 -9.72 -2.81 -0.40
CA LEU A 98 -8.33 -2.68 0.05
C LEU A 98 -8.19 -2.30 1.55
N PRO A 99 -8.77 -1.18 2.04
CA PRO A 99 -8.66 -0.81 3.45
C PRO A 99 -9.39 -1.78 4.38
N ILE A 100 -10.50 -2.37 3.95
CA ILE A 100 -11.22 -3.38 4.74
C ILE A 100 -10.33 -4.61 4.97
N VAL A 101 -9.69 -5.11 3.90
CA VAL A 101 -8.75 -6.24 3.97
C VAL A 101 -7.55 -5.88 4.82
N SER A 102 -6.98 -4.68 4.68
CA SER A 102 -5.85 -4.22 5.50
C SER A 102 -6.20 -4.18 7.00
N ILE A 103 -7.39 -3.69 7.37
CA ILE A 103 -7.86 -3.68 8.76
C ILE A 103 -8.06 -5.12 9.28
N ALA A 104 -8.70 -5.98 8.48
CA ALA A 104 -8.93 -7.37 8.87
C ALA A 104 -7.61 -8.11 9.13
N LEU A 105 -6.62 -7.95 8.25
CA LEU A 105 -5.28 -8.52 8.44
C LEU A 105 -4.58 -7.95 9.68
N PHE A 106 -4.70 -6.65 9.93
CA PHE A 106 -4.14 -6.03 11.13
C PHE A 106 -4.75 -6.62 12.42
N VAL A 107 -6.07 -6.79 12.47
CA VAL A 107 -6.75 -7.43 13.61
C VAL A 107 -6.30 -8.88 13.79
N LEU A 108 -6.17 -9.65 12.70
CA LEU A 108 -5.67 -11.02 12.76
C LEU A 108 -4.25 -11.12 13.32
N ILE A 109 -3.36 -10.20 12.93
CA ILE A 109 -2.00 -10.12 13.46
C ILE A 109 -2.02 -9.81 14.95
N LEU A 110 -2.84 -8.86 15.41
CA LEU A 110 -2.99 -8.56 16.83
C LEU A 110 -3.48 -9.76 17.64
N LEU A 111 -4.50 -10.47 17.13
CA LEU A 111 -5.01 -11.69 17.77
C LEU A 111 -3.94 -12.78 17.85
N TYR A 112 -3.16 -12.97 16.78
CA TYR A 112 -2.04 -13.91 16.77
C TYR A 112 -1.04 -13.61 17.89
N TYR A 113 -0.52 -12.37 17.96
CA TYR A 113 0.45 -12.00 18.99
C TYR A 113 -0.13 -12.06 20.41
N PHE A 114 -1.41 -11.69 20.58
CA PHE A 114 -2.08 -11.80 21.87
C PHE A 114 -2.19 -13.25 22.34
N ILE A 115 -2.60 -14.17 21.46
CA ILE A 115 -2.67 -15.60 21.78
C ILE A 115 -1.27 -16.15 22.08
N THR A 116 -0.25 -15.79 21.29
CA THR A 116 1.14 -16.20 21.54
C THR A 116 1.61 -15.73 22.92
N ALA A 117 1.38 -14.47 23.28
CA ALA A 117 1.75 -13.93 24.60
C ALA A 117 1.01 -14.62 25.75
N LEU A 118 -0.26 -14.98 25.57
CA LEU A 118 -1.01 -15.77 26.54
C LEU A 118 -0.43 -17.18 26.73
N LEU A 119 -0.06 -17.85 25.64
CA LEU A 119 0.57 -19.17 25.69
C LEU A 119 1.95 -19.13 26.34
N GLU A 120 2.72 -18.07 26.12
CA GLU A 120 4.00 -17.84 26.81
C GLU A 120 3.82 -17.56 28.29
N LEU A 121 2.76 -16.85 28.70
CA LEU A 121 2.48 -16.59 30.12
C LEU A 121 2.01 -17.85 30.87
N LEU A 122 1.35 -18.77 30.18
CA LEU A 122 0.82 -20.02 30.75
C LEU A 122 1.85 -21.15 30.84
N ASN A 123 2.98 -21.05 30.14
CA ASN A 123 4.09 -22.00 30.18
C ASN A 123 5.21 -21.52 31.11
#